data_AF-A0A2M8QG19-F1
#
_entry.id   AF-A0A2M8QG19-F1
#
_cell.length_a   1.000
_cell.length_b   1.000
_cell.length_c   1.000
_cell.angle_alpha   90.00
_cell.angle_beta   90.00
_cell.angle_gamma   90.00
#
_symmetry.space_group_name_H-M   'P 1'
#
loop_
_entity.id
_entity.type
_entity.pdbx_description
1 polymer ?
#
loop_
_entity_poly.entity_id
_entity_poly.type
_entity_poly.pdbx_seq_one_letter_code
_entity_poly.pdbx_strand_id
1 'polypeptide(L)'
;MVQIHQLGKLFTGPHAMRLPGGNAREPDAFFVSNARLANAGEAFLDGPADLVIEVVSDDSVSRDRVEKFDEYEAAGIPEYWVIDPRPHRKRADILARNAEGAISKRRPWTVSIVPQRCLASG
;
A
#
# COMPACT_ATOMS: atom_id res chain seq x y z
N MET A 1 7.94 13.47 8.39
CA MET A 1 9.25 12.83 8.18
C MET A 1 9.26 11.54 8.98
N VAL A 2 9.17 10.37 8.34
CA VAL A 2 9.29 9.08 9.06
C VAL A 2 10.77 8.74 9.14
N GLN A 3 11.36 8.88 10.32
CA GLN A 3 12.73 8.49 10.62
C GLN A 3 12.71 7.17 11.37
N ILE A 4 12.81 6.06 10.63
CA ILE A 4 13.37 4.80 11.16
C ILE A 4 14.24 4.21 10.02
N HIS A 5 15.56 4.34 10.17
CA HIS A 5 16.65 3.76 9.36
C HIS A 5 16.88 4.20 7.88
N GLN A 6 16.26 5.28 7.35
CA GLN A 6 16.46 5.70 5.95
C GLN A 6 16.33 4.53 4.94
N LEU A 7 15.33 3.66 5.13
CA LEU A 7 15.24 2.39 4.39
C LEU A 7 14.82 2.55 2.92
N GLY A 8 14.32 3.73 2.55
CA GLY A 8 13.74 3.99 1.24
C GLY A 8 12.88 5.24 1.24
N LYS A 9 11.98 5.33 0.25
CA LYS A 9 11.06 6.46 0.06
C LYS A 9 9.62 5.98 0.05
N LEU A 10 8.76 6.73 0.74
CA LEU A 10 7.30 6.60 0.67
C LEU A 10 6.76 7.58 -0.37
N PHE A 11 5.87 7.10 -1.22
CA PHE A 11 5.18 7.87 -2.25
C PHE A 11 3.69 7.94 -1.89
N THR A 12 3.08 9.10 -2.14
CA THR A 12 1.67 9.40 -1.85
C THR A 12 1.09 10.30 -2.94
N GLY A 13 -0.22 10.23 -3.18
CA GLY A 13 -0.88 10.99 -4.25
C GLY A 13 -0.75 10.30 -5.61
N PRO A 14 -1.13 10.96 -6.72
CA PRO A 14 -1.16 10.28 -8.00
C PRO A 14 0.26 9.95 -8.46
N HIS A 15 0.64 8.69 -8.30
CA HIS A 15 1.93 8.18 -8.69
C HIS A 15 1.79 6.70 -9.05
N ALA A 16 1.85 6.40 -10.33
CA ALA A 16 1.58 5.05 -10.83
C ALA A 16 2.78 4.12 -10.64
N MET A 17 2.49 2.83 -10.48
CA MET A 17 3.41 1.71 -10.64
C MET A 17 3.06 1.01 -11.96
N ARG A 18 4.04 0.77 -12.82
CA ARG A 18 3.88 -0.04 -14.03
C ARG A 18 4.21 -1.49 -13.70
N LEU A 19 3.18 -2.31 -13.58
CA LEU A 19 3.32 -3.70 -13.15
C LEU A 19 3.73 -4.60 -14.33
N PRO A 20 4.43 -5.71 -14.05
CA PRO A 20 4.60 -6.78 -15.03
C PRO A 20 3.24 -7.21 -15.59
N GLY A 21 3.13 -7.34 -16.92
CA GLY A 21 1.85 -7.60 -17.60
C GLY A 21 1.20 -6.36 -18.23
N GLY A 22 1.76 -5.16 -18.00
CA GLY A 22 1.38 -3.94 -18.73
C GLY A 22 0.33 -3.07 -18.03
N ASN A 23 -0.21 -3.52 -16.89
CA ASN A 23 -1.12 -2.73 -16.08
C ASN A 23 -0.39 -1.60 -15.35
N ALA A 24 -1.06 -0.47 -15.19
CA ALA A 24 -0.61 0.61 -14.32
C ALA A 24 -1.59 0.75 -13.16
N ARG A 25 -1.07 0.82 -11.93
CA ARG A 25 -1.88 1.01 -10.72
C ARG A 25 -1.36 2.19 -9.93
N GLU A 26 -2.27 2.95 -9.33
CA GLU A 26 -1.97 4.14 -8.55
C GLU A 26 -2.52 3.93 -7.13
N PRO A 27 -1.72 3.36 -6.22
CA PRO A 27 -2.16 3.18 -4.84
C PRO A 27 -2.20 4.50 -4.07
N ASP A 28 -2.97 4.54 -2.99
CA ASP A 28 -3.01 5.70 -2.08
C ASP A 28 -1.62 6.03 -1.51
N ALA A 29 -0.85 4.98 -1.17
CA ALA A 29 0.56 5.10 -0.85
C ALA A 29 1.33 3.81 -1.15
N PHE A 30 2.62 3.94 -1.44
CA PHE A 30 3.52 2.80 -1.54
C PHE A 30 4.95 3.16 -1.13
N PHE A 31 5.72 2.16 -0.74
CA PHE A 31 7.11 2.31 -0.30
C PHE A 31 8.06 1.55 -1.23
N VAL A 32 9.18 2.20 -1.55
CA VAL A 32 10.27 1.63 -2.34
C VAL A 32 11.54 1.70 -1.52
N SER A 33 12.16 0.55 -1.30
CA SER A 33 13.44 0.43 -0.60
C SER A 33 14.58 1.06 -1.40
N ASN A 34 15.67 1.42 -0.71
CA ASN A 34 16.87 1.96 -1.38
C ASN A 34 17.41 1.04 -2.48
N ALA A 35 17.27 -0.28 -2.32
CA ALA A 35 17.71 -1.27 -3.30
C ALA A 35 16.94 -1.20 -4.63
N ARG A 36 15.72 -0.66 -4.62
CA ARG A 36 14.85 -0.54 -5.80
C ARG A 36 14.58 0.91 -6.23
N LEU A 37 15.13 1.88 -5.51
CA LEU A 37 14.83 3.29 -5.72
C LEU A 37 15.29 3.80 -7.10
N ALA A 38 16.25 3.13 -7.74
CA ALA A 38 16.66 3.42 -9.11
C ALA A 38 15.52 3.25 -10.15
N ASN A 39 14.48 2.46 -9.81
CA ASN A 39 13.31 2.26 -10.66
C ASN A 39 12.24 3.34 -10.44
N ALA A 40 12.37 4.16 -9.40
CA ALA A 40 11.43 5.24 -9.11
C ALA A 40 11.78 6.47 -9.95
N GLY A 41 11.02 6.68 -11.04
CA GLY A 41 11.09 7.89 -11.83
C GLY A 41 10.30 9.05 -11.21
N GLU A 42 10.31 10.18 -11.88
CA GLU A 42 9.54 11.36 -11.47
C GLU A 42 8.02 11.16 -11.68
N ALA A 43 7.64 10.45 -12.74
CA ALA A 43 6.25 10.25 -13.14
C ALA A 43 5.64 8.92 -12.66
N PHE A 44 6.46 7.87 -12.54
CA PHE A 44 6.01 6.53 -12.15
C PHE A 44 7.16 5.68 -11.60
N LEU A 45 6.79 4.63 -10.87
CA LEU A 45 7.67 3.51 -10.53
C LEU A 45 7.63 2.46 -11.66
N ASP A 46 8.80 2.08 -12.19
CA ASP A 46 8.92 0.98 -13.13
C ASP A 46 9.01 -0.36 -12.38
N GLY A 47 7.91 -1.12 -12.37
CA GLY A 47 7.76 -2.35 -11.60
C GLY A 47 7.02 -2.19 -10.27
N PRO A 48 6.97 -3.28 -9.47
CA PRO A 48 6.26 -3.32 -8.20
C PRO A 48 7.00 -2.59 -7.07
N ALA A 49 6.24 -1.98 -6.16
CA ALA A 49 6.75 -1.48 -4.88
C ALA A 49 7.08 -2.62 -3.90
N ASP A 50 7.81 -2.30 -2.84
CA ASP A 50 8.09 -3.24 -1.74
C ASP A 50 6.91 -3.36 -0.77
N LEU A 51 6.14 -2.28 -0.61
CA LEU A 51 4.90 -2.24 0.16
C LEU A 51 3.87 -1.37 -0.56
N VAL A 52 2.63 -1.83 -0.66
CA VAL A 52 1.48 -1.06 -1.15
C VAL A 52 0.46 -0.87 -0.04
N ILE A 53 -0.14 0.32 0.05
CA ILE A 53 -1.17 0.67 1.02
C ILE A 53 -2.38 1.23 0.27
N GLU A 54 -3.54 0.63 0.51
CA GLU A 54 -4.84 1.09 0.00
C GLU A 54 -5.74 1.48 1.17
N VAL A 55 -6.38 2.64 1.04
CA VAL A 55 -7.37 3.18 1.95
C VAL A 55 -8.74 3.08 1.31
N VAL A 56 -9.63 2.44 2.04
CA VAL A 56 -10.97 2.16 1.56
C VAL A 56 -11.83 3.39 1.64
N SER A 57 -12.51 3.68 0.55
CA SER A 57 -13.60 4.64 0.48
C SER A 57 -14.95 3.94 0.28
N ASP A 58 -16.05 4.69 0.38
CA ASP A 58 -17.39 4.18 0.09
C ASP A 58 -17.57 3.84 -1.41
N ASP A 59 -16.85 4.54 -2.28
CA ASP A 59 -16.93 4.38 -3.74
C ASP A 59 -16.08 3.21 -4.29
N SER A 60 -15.17 2.65 -3.47
CA SER A 60 -14.30 1.51 -3.83
C SER A 60 -14.89 0.19 -3.33
N VAL A 61 -15.96 -0.28 -3.97
CA VAL A 61 -16.71 -1.49 -3.53
C VAL A 61 -16.00 -2.79 -3.97
N SER A 62 -15.89 -3.74 -3.03
CA SER A 62 -15.36 -5.13 -3.04
C SER A 62 -14.74 -5.75 -4.30
N ARG A 63 -15.32 -5.64 -5.50
CA ARG A 63 -14.78 -6.26 -6.74
C ARG A 63 -13.45 -5.65 -7.14
N ASP A 64 -13.35 -4.31 -7.07
CA ASP A 64 -12.10 -3.58 -7.34
C ASP A 64 -10.95 -4.06 -6.43
N ARG A 65 -11.26 -4.49 -5.21
CA ARG A 65 -10.24 -5.01 -4.29
C ARG A 65 -9.75 -6.40 -4.61
N VAL A 66 -10.62 -7.27 -5.11
CA VAL A 66 -10.22 -8.63 -5.49
C VAL A 66 -9.31 -8.53 -6.71
N GLU A 67 -9.72 -7.75 -7.72
CA GLU A 67 -8.92 -7.53 -8.92
C GLU A 67 -7.56 -6.86 -8.61
N LYS A 68 -7.55 -5.84 -7.75
CA LYS A 68 -6.29 -5.22 -7.27
C LYS A 68 -5.40 -6.20 -6.53
N PHE A 69 -5.97 -7.02 -5.64
CA PHE A 69 -5.20 -8.01 -4.88
C PHE A 69 -4.53 -9.02 -5.80
N ASP A 70 -5.28 -9.58 -6.75
CA ASP A 70 -4.75 -10.58 -7.70
C ASP A 70 -3.63 -9.98 -8.56
N GLU A 71 -3.74 -8.72 -8.97
CA GLU A 71 -2.69 -8.03 -9.72
C GLU A 71 -1.44 -7.75 -8.89
N TYR A 72 -1.59 -7.34 -7.63
CA TYR A 72 -0.46 -7.14 -6.72
C TYR A 72 0.20 -8.46 -6.35
N GLU A 73 -0.57 -9.53 -6.22
CA GLU A 73 -0.05 -10.87 -6.03
C GLU A 73 0.71 -11.34 -7.28
N ALA A 74 0.15 -11.17 -8.48
CA ALA A 74 0.82 -11.55 -9.72
C ALA A 74 2.10 -10.72 -9.96
N ALA A 75 2.11 -9.44 -9.56
CA ALA A 75 3.27 -8.56 -9.65
C ALA A 75 4.38 -8.88 -8.62
N GLY A 76 4.15 -9.81 -7.70
CA GLY A 76 5.15 -10.23 -6.72
C GLY A 76 5.37 -9.23 -5.58
N ILE A 77 4.39 -8.38 -5.27
CA ILE A 77 4.49 -7.41 -4.18
C ILE A 77 4.68 -8.15 -2.85
N PRO A 78 5.73 -7.83 -2.05
CA PRO A 78 6.00 -8.54 -0.80
C PRO A 78 5.00 -8.27 0.31
N GLU A 79 4.52 -7.03 0.45
CA GLU A 79 3.61 -6.63 1.51
C GLU A 79 2.52 -5.68 1.00
N TYR A 80 1.29 -5.92 1.43
CA TYR A 80 0.11 -5.18 0.98
C TYR A 80 -0.84 -4.92 2.14
N TRP A 81 -1.17 -3.65 2.37
CA TRP A 81 -2.00 -3.20 3.47
C TRP A 81 -3.31 -2.63 2.96
N VAL A 82 -4.39 -3.02 3.63
CA VAL A 82 -5.74 -2.55 3.32
C VAL A 82 -6.34 -1.95 4.57
N ILE A 83 -6.56 -0.64 4.56
CA ILE A 83 -7.05 0.14 5.70
C ILE A 83 -8.50 0.53 5.44
N ASP A 84 -9.43 0.04 6.26
CA ASP A 84 -10.85 0.38 6.17
C ASP A 84 -11.23 1.34 7.31
N PRO A 85 -11.20 2.67 7.08
CA PRO A 85 -11.52 3.65 8.12
C PRO A 85 -13.02 3.88 8.32
N ARG A 86 -13.87 3.27 7.49
CA ARG A 86 -15.31 3.55 7.46
C ARG A 86 -15.99 3.22 8.80
N PRO A 87 -17.10 3.93 9.13
CA PRO A 87 -17.89 3.63 10.32
C PRO A 87 -18.23 2.14 10.40
N HIS A 88 -18.09 1.56 11.60
CA HIS A 88 -18.37 0.14 11.88
C HIS A 88 -17.47 -0.90 11.15
N ARG A 89 -16.48 -0.47 10.35
CA ARG A 89 -15.56 -1.36 9.60
C ARG A 89 -14.08 -1.18 9.91
N LYS A 90 -13.75 -0.19 10.76
CA LYS A 90 -12.42 0.15 11.31
C LYS A 90 -11.49 -1.05 11.48
N ARG A 91 -10.75 -1.38 10.43
CA ARG A 91 -9.79 -2.50 10.42
C ARG A 91 -8.59 -2.18 9.54
N ALA A 92 -7.49 -2.86 9.80
CA ALA A 92 -6.35 -2.93 8.91
C ALA A 92 -6.03 -4.40 8.65
N ASP A 93 -6.03 -4.78 7.38
CA ASP A 93 -5.63 -6.11 6.93
C ASP A 93 -4.21 -6.00 6.36
N ILE A 94 -3.26 -6.74 6.96
CA ILE A 94 -1.87 -6.81 6.49
C ILE A 94 -1.68 -8.15 5.81
N LEU A 95 -1.32 -8.12 4.53
CA LEU A 95 -1.06 -9.30 3.71
C LEU A 95 0.42 -9.31 3.37
N ALA A 96 1.09 -10.43 3.61
CA ALA A 96 2.52 -10.57 3.37
C ALA A 96 2.84 -11.87 2.65
N ARG A 97 3.74 -11.76 1.67
CA ARG A 97 4.35 -12.86 0.93
C ARG A 97 5.52 -13.44 1.71
N ASN A 98 5.58 -14.77 1.84
CA ASN A 98 6.74 -15.47 2.37
C ASN A 98 7.76 -15.81 1.26
N ALA A 99 8.88 -16.43 1.64
CA ALA A 99 9.93 -16.80 0.68
C ALA A 99 9.45 -17.84 -0.35
N GLU A 100 8.43 -18.63 0.00
CA GLU A 100 7.80 -19.63 -0.87
C GLU A 100 6.74 -19.03 -1.80
N GLY A 101 6.50 -17.72 -1.72
CA GLY A 101 5.54 -17.01 -2.55
C GLY A 101 4.09 -17.06 -2.05
N ALA A 102 3.80 -17.72 -0.93
CA ALA A 102 2.45 -17.76 -0.36
C ALA A 102 2.11 -16.46 0.39
N ILE A 103 0.90 -15.96 0.17
CA ILE A 103 0.35 -14.81 0.89
C ILE A 103 -0.37 -15.28 2.16
N SER A 104 -0.09 -14.60 3.28
CA SER A 104 -0.80 -14.82 4.54
C SER A 104 -1.19 -13.50 5.20
N LYS A 105 -2.30 -13.51 5.93
CA LYS A 105 -2.71 -12.37 6.74
C LYS A 105 -1.85 -12.31 8.01
N ARG A 106 -1.08 -11.24 8.17
CA ARG A 106 -0.38 -10.95 9.42
C ARG A 106 -1.34 -10.32 10.42
N ARG A 107 -1.26 -10.76 11.68
CA ARG A 107 -1.94 -10.10 12.79
C ARG A 107 -1.07 -8.92 13.22
N PRO A 108 -1.53 -7.68 13.06
CA PRO A 108 -0.77 -6.55 13.57
C PRO A 108 -0.76 -6.57 15.10
N TRP A 109 0.27 -5.96 15.70
CA TRP A 109 0.17 -5.38 17.03
C TRP A 109 -0.99 -4.38 17.01
N THR A 110 -1.81 -4.31 18.08
CA THR A 110 -3.06 -3.54 18.17
C THR A 110 -3.10 -2.29 17.27
N VAL A 111 -3.93 -2.32 16.21
CA VAL A 111 -4.14 -1.15 15.33
C VAL A 111 -5.21 -0.27 15.94
N SER A 112 -4.81 0.84 16.53
CA SER A 112 -5.72 1.92 16.90
C SER A 112 -5.79 2.91 15.75
N ILE A 113 -6.91 2.92 15.01
CA ILE A 113 -7.22 4.03 14.09
C ILE A 113 -7.62 5.24 14.95
N VAL A 114 -6.67 6.13 15.20
CA VAL A 114 -6.88 7.35 15.98
C VAL A 114 -7.37 8.46 15.05
N PRO A 115 -8.58 9.01 15.24
CA PRO A 115 -9.01 10.18 14.50
C PRO A 115 -8.07 11.34 14.83
N GLN A 116 -7.43 11.93 13.81
CA GLN A 116 -6.68 13.16 14.00
C GLN A 116 -7.70 14.28 14.25
N ARG A 117 -7.74 14.83 15.48
CA ARG A 117 -8.42 16.11 15.70
C ARG A 117 -7.61 17.16 14.96
N CYS A 118 -8.20 17.82 13.97
CA CYS A 118 -7.67 19.11 13.51
C CYS A 118 -7.61 20.04 14.72
N LEU A 119 -6.43 20.53 15.07
CA LEU A 119 -6.28 21.68 15.94
C LEU A 119 -6.84 22.86 15.15
N ALA A 120 -8.04 23.31 15.48
CA ALA A 120 -8.52 24.60 15.04
C ALA A 120 -7.60 25.64 15.68
N SER A 121 -6.76 26.28 14.85
CA SER A 121 -6.02 27.47 15.24
C SER A 121 -7.04 28.55 15.60
N GLY A 122 -7.04 28.97 16.87
CA GLY A 122 -7.72 30.17 17.33
C GLY A 122 -6.90 31.42 17.06
#